data_AF-I0KF84-F1
#
_entry.id   AF-I0KF84-F1
#
_cell.length_a   1.000
_cell.length_b   1.000
_cell.length_c   1.000
_cell.angle_alpha   90.00
_cell.angle_beta   90.00
_cell.angle_gamma   90.00
#
_symmetry.space_group_name_H-M   'P 1'
#
loop_
_entity.id
_entity.type
_entity.pdbx_description
1 polymer ?
#
loop_
_entity_poly.entity_id
_entity_poly.type
_entity_poly.pdbx_seq_one_letter_code
_entity_poly.pdbx_strand_id
1 'polypeptide(L)'
;MKPAFLFVSICLLTQLAQAQPGSVPGVRMQEPPLRTTTPAVAYPPSTDTLPAFLAADSARRPAPHTRYLAVDRTGLFGKFRRYRIFPGETMAFRTWSDGQKYRYPLMSVSDTAFTIAFQNELYDQAQPLGFPLADVRKVYLRRQIPFVNQAAYLLPAAGIIFLVADFVNPRALDGGGRFIFEKKALIPAGLLILGGGVCYKLSYRKYPINSRNRLKVLWTL
;
A
#
# COMPACT_ATOMS: atom_id res chain seq x y z
N MET A 1 -29.89 -12.73 47.48
CA MET A 1 -29.39 -12.22 46.20
C MET A 1 -27.87 -12.43 46.17
N LYS A 2 -27.37 -13.30 45.28
CA LYS A 2 -25.94 -13.65 45.13
C LYS A 2 -25.53 -13.36 43.68
N PRO A 3 -24.47 -12.59 43.38
CA PRO A 3 -23.85 -12.63 42.07
C PRO A 3 -22.79 -13.73 42.04
N ALA A 4 -23.07 -14.78 41.26
CA ALA A 4 -22.12 -15.82 40.92
C ALA A 4 -21.09 -15.27 39.92
N PHE A 5 -19.84 -15.56 40.24
CA PHE A 5 -18.66 -15.30 39.44
C PHE A 5 -18.49 -16.39 38.36
N LEU A 6 -17.66 -16.03 37.38
CA LEU A 6 -16.70 -16.88 36.67
C LEU A 6 -17.15 -17.66 35.40
N PHE A 7 -16.52 -17.23 34.30
CA PHE A 7 -15.80 -18.06 33.32
C PHE A 7 -16.61 -19.09 32.55
N VAL A 8 -17.01 -18.69 31.33
CA VAL A 8 -17.24 -19.63 30.25
C VAL A 8 -16.45 -19.19 29.03
N SER A 9 -15.40 -19.95 28.76
CA SER A 9 -14.95 -20.34 27.42
C SER A 9 -14.23 -19.30 26.55
N ILE A 10 -13.00 -18.97 26.96
CA ILE A 10 -11.90 -18.72 26.01
C ILE A 10 -11.21 -20.07 25.79
N CYS A 11 -11.82 -20.96 25.02
CA CYS A 11 -11.24 -22.26 24.65
C CYS A 11 -11.62 -22.66 23.21
N LEU A 12 -11.75 -21.69 22.30
CA LEU A 12 -12.17 -21.93 20.92
C LEU A 12 -11.22 -21.34 19.87
N LEU A 13 -9.91 -21.36 20.08
CA LEU A 13 -8.94 -20.84 19.10
C LEU A 13 -7.65 -21.67 18.95
N THR A 14 -7.65 -22.93 19.39
CA THR A 14 -6.44 -23.79 19.38
C THR A 14 -6.63 -25.16 18.70
N GLN A 15 -7.56 -25.30 17.75
CA GLN A 15 -7.75 -26.55 16.99
C GLN A 15 -7.91 -26.40 15.48
N LEU A 16 -7.06 -25.59 14.82
CA LEU A 16 -6.99 -25.57 13.34
C LEU A 16 -5.56 -25.69 12.81
N ALA A 17 -4.75 -26.58 13.40
CA ALA A 17 -3.41 -26.86 12.89
C ALA A 17 -2.99 -28.32 13.08
N GLN A 18 -3.78 -29.28 12.58
CA GLN A 18 -3.28 -30.60 12.21
C GLN A 18 -4.02 -31.13 10.97
N ALA A 19 -3.73 -30.53 9.82
CA ALA A 19 -3.93 -31.20 8.55
C ALA A 19 -2.65 -32.01 8.26
N GLN A 20 -2.73 -33.33 8.41
CA GLN A 20 -1.68 -34.23 7.94
C GLN A 20 -1.63 -34.19 6.40
N PRO A 21 -0.47 -34.02 5.77
CA PRO A 21 -0.36 -34.24 4.33
C PRO A 21 -0.50 -35.74 4.07
N GLY A 22 -1.56 -36.11 3.35
CA GLY A 22 -1.74 -37.47 2.85
C GLY A 22 -0.54 -37.87 2.00
N SER A 23 0.15 -38.93 2.43
CA SER A 23 1.16 -39.61 1.64
C SER A 23 0.48 -40.27 0.45
N VAL A 24 0.68 -39.72 -0.75
CA VAL A 24 0.29 -40.36 -2.01
C VAL A 24 1.38 -41.39 -2.36
N PRO A 25 1.07 -42.70 -2.38
CA PRO A 25 2.02 -43.71 -2.84
C PRO A 25 2.08 -43.68 -4.37
N GLY A 26 3.28 -43.49 -4.94
CA GLY A 26 3.53 -43.83 -6.36
C GLY A 26 4.16 -42.77 -7.25
N VAL A 27 4.50 -41.57 -6.78
CA VAL A 27 5.24 -40.60 -7.60
C VAL A 27 6.74 -40.79 -7.37
N ARG A 28 7.41 -41.51 -8.28
CA ARG A 28 8.87 -41.50 -8.38
C ARG A 28 9.31 -40.07 -8.70
N MET A 29 9.88 -39.37 -7.72
CA MET A 29 10.58 -38.12 -7.96
C MET A 29 11.80 -38.42 -8.83
N GLN A 30 11.71 -38.01 -10.10
CA GLN A 30 12.85 -37.95 -10.99
C GLN A 30 13.70 -36.76 -10.55
N GLU A 31 14.88 -37.05 -10.05
CA GLU A 31 15.84 -36.08 -9.52
C GLU A 31 16.20 -35.06 -10.62
N PRO A 32 15.93 -33.75 -10.41
CA PRO A 32 16.33 -32.75 -11.38
C PRO A 32 17.85 -32.64 -11.41
N PRO A 33 18.50 -32.59 -12.59
CA PRO A 33 19.94 -32.55 -12.70
C PRO A 33 20.51 -31.31 -11.99
N LEU A 34 21.55 -31.58 -11.19
CA LEU A 34 22.38 -30.61 -10.48
C LEU A 34 22.75 -29.45 -11.41
N ARG A 35 22.13 -28.28 -11.22
CA ARG A 35 22.56 -27.06 -11.90
C ARG A 35 23.87 -26.61 -11.27
N THR A 36 24.93 -26.77 -12.04
CA THR A 36 26.24 -26.18 -11.86
C THR A 36 26.14 -24.74 -11.41
N THR A 37 26.86 -24.44 -10.34
CA THR A 37 27.24 -23.14 -9.79
C THR A 37 27.33 -22.06 -10.88
N THR A 38 26.36 -21.14 -10.89
CA THR A 38 26.49 -19.86 -11.57
C THR A 38 27.39 -18.98 -10.71
N PRO A 39 28.48 -18.39 -11.25
CA PRO A 39 29.35 -17.53 -10.48
C PRO A 39 28.59 -16.30 -9.97
N ALA A 40 28.90 -15.92 -8.73
CA ALA A 40 28.44 -14.70 -8.10
C ALA A 40 28.62 -13.51 -9.05
N VAL A 41 27.51 -12.89 -9.44
CA VAL A 41 27.51 -11.58 -10.09
C VAL A 41 28.09 -10.60 -9.08
N ALA A 42 29.39 -10.30 -9.25
CA ALA A 42 30.05 -9.21 -8.58
C ALA A 42 29.31 -7.92 -8.94
N TYR A 43 28.63 -7.32 -7.97
CA TYR A 43 28.19 -5.94 -8.09
C TYR A 43 29.47 -5.08 -8.10
N PRO A 44 29.77 -4.32 -9.18
CA PRO A 44 30.79 -3.30 -9.06
C PRO A 44 30.29 -2.24 -8.08
N PRO A 45 31.12 -1.77 -7.13
CA PRO A 45 30.79 -0.60 -6.33
C PRO A 45 30.72 0.61 -7.27
N SER A 46 29.51 1.01 -7.66
CA SER A 46 29.30 2.13 -8.58
C SER A 46 29.38 3.44 -7.81
N THR A 47 30.55 4.07 -7.91
CA THR A 47 30.83 5.45 -7.46
C THR A 47 30.28 6.53 -8.41
N ASP A 48 29.34 6.18 -9.32
CA ASP A 48 28.80 7.07 -10.36
C ASP A 48 27.25 7.11 -10.34
N THR A 49 26.65 7.43 -9.19
CA THR A 49 25.19 7.47 -9.02
C THR A 49 24.52 8.78 -9.47
N LEU A 50 25.30 9.80 -9.83
CA LEU A 50 24.76 11.09 -10.31
C LEU A 50 24.24 11.06 -11.76
N PRO A 51 24.93 10.47 -12.77
CA PRO A 51 24.42 10.47 -14.14
C PRO A 51 23.22 9.53 -14.34
N ALA A 52 23.12 8.41 -13.60
CA ALA A 52 21.97 7.50 -13.70
C ALA A 52 20.69 8.09 -13.11
N PHE A 53 20.80 8.86 -12.02
CA PHE A 53 19.66 9.58 -11.45
C PHE A 53 19.17 10.69 -12.40
N LEU A 54 20.10 11.43 -13.01
CA LEU A 54 19.76 12.45 -14.01
C LEU A 54 19.20 11.86 -15.31
N ALA A 55 19.65 10.66 -15.73
CA ALA A 55 19.12 9.94 -16.89
C ALA A 55 17.72 9.36 -16.64
N ALA A 56 17.44 8.87 -15.42
CA ALA A 56 16.11 8.42 -15.02
C ALA A 56 15.13 9.61 -14.87
N ASP A 57 15.61 10.78 -14.46
CA ASP A 57 14.79 12.00 -14.35
C ASP A 57 14.59 12.70 -15.72
N SER A 58 15.53 12.57 -16.66
CA SER A 58 15.36 13.07 -18.02
C SER A 58 14.40 12.21 -18.85
N ALA A 59 14.32 10.90 -18.61
CA ALA A 59 13.27 10.02 -19.14
C ALA A 59 11.86 10.36 -18.62
N ARG A 60 11.76 11.13 -17.53
CA ARG A 60 10.50 11.62 -16.95
C ARG A 60 10.04 12.97 -17.47
N ARG A 61 10.87 13.69 -18.24
CA ARG A 61 10.41 14.94 -18.84
C ARG A 61 9.42 14.60 -19.93
N PRO A 62 8.15 15.04 -19.81
CA PRO A 62 7.17 14.79 -20.86
C PRO A 62 7.67 15.45 -22.15
N ALA A 63 7.58 14.72 -23.26
CA ALA A 63 7.85 15.30 -24.57
C ALA A 63 6.93 16.53 -24.78
N PRO A 64 7.43 17.62 -25.40
CA PRO A 64 6.59 18.78 -25.68
C PRO A 64 5.32 18.35 -26.43
N HIS A 65 4.18 18.98 -26.09
CA HIS A 65 2.87 18.71 -26.67
C HIS A 65 2.27 17.31 -26.40
N THR A 66 2.71 16.64 -25.34
CA THR A 66 2.05 15.43 -24.81
C THR A 66 0.80 15.76 -24.00
N ARG A 67 -0.31 15.04 -24.24
CA ARG A 67 -1.53 15.07 -23.42
C ARG A 67 -1.29 14.38 -22.08
N TYR A 68 -1.76 14.98 -20.99
CA TYR A 68 -1.67 14.41 -19.65
C TYR A 68 -2.96 14.60 -18.87
N LEU A 69 -3.13 13.76 -17.85
CA LEU A 69 -4.27 13.81 -16.96
C LEU A 69 -3.95 14.72 -15.77
N ALA A 70 -4.77 15.74 -15.56
CA ALA A 70 -4.64 16.69 -14.48
C ALA A 70 -5.72 16.45 -13.42
N VAL A 71 -5.29 16.13 -12.20
CA VAL A 71 -6.16 16.06 -11.02
C VAL A 71 -6.08 17.39 -10.29
N ASP A 72 -7.07 18.23 -10.52
CA ASP A 72 -7.22 19.54 -9.88
C ASP A 72 -7.88 19.34 -8.53
N ARG A 73 -7.14 19.62 -7.46
CA ARG A 73 -7.63 19.57 -6.09
C ARG A 73 -7.81 20.98 -5.54
N THR A 74 -9.02 21.24 -5.05
CA THR A 74 -9.33 22.46 -4.28
C THR A 74 -9.38 22.12 -2.78
N GLY A 75 -8.46 22.69 -2.00
CA GLY A 75 -8.41 22.50 -0.54
C GLY A 75 -9.43 23.34 0.23
N LEU A 76 -9.61 23.07 1.54
CA LEU A 76 -10.55 23.81 2.40
C LEU A 76 -10.21 25.31 2.60
N PHE A 77 -8.98 25.73 2.29
CA PHE A 77 -8.50 27.11 2.51
C PHE A 77 -8.04 27.77 1.21
N GLY A 78 -8.77 27.55 0.10
CA GLY A 78 -8.43 28.11 -1.22
C GLY A 78 -7.14 27.56 -1.85
N LYS A 79 -6.40 26.68 -1.15
CA LYS A 79 -5.17 26.06 -1.68
C LYS A 79 -5.49 25.16 -2.87
N PHE A 80 -5.06 25.59 -4.05
CA PHE A 80 -5.12 24.80 -5.27
C PHE A 80 -3.88 23.93 -5.43
N ARG A 81 -4.07 22.65 -5.77
CA ARG A 81 -2.96 21.75 -6.14
C ARG A 81 -3.37 20.95 -7.37
N ARG A 82 -2.56 21.00 -8.42
CA ARG A 82 -2.73 20.17 -9.63
C ARG A 82 -1.72 19.05 -9.62
N TYR A 83 -2.19 17.82 -9.70
CA TYR A 83 -1.34 16.65 -9.92
C TYR A 83 -1.39 16.30 -11.39
N ARG A 84 -0.23 16.14 -12.02
CA ARG A 84 -0.10 15.80 -13.43
C ARG A 84 0.28 14.32 -13.51
N ILE A 85 -0.41 13.56 -14.35
CA ILE A 85 -0.17 12.14 -14.59
C ILE A 85 0.06 11.98 -16.08
N PHE A 86 1.27 11.56 -16.46
CA PHE A 86 1.65 11.40 -17.85
C PHE A 86 1.42 9.97 -18.35
N PRO A 87 1.27 9.76 -19.66
CA PRO A 87 1.36 8.43 -20.25
C PRO A 87 2.67 7.73 -19.81
N GLY A 88 2.59 6.44 -19.50
CA GLY A 88 3.64 5.64 -18.87
C GLY A 88 3.55 5.56 -17.34
N GLU A 89 2.94 6.55 -16.69
CA GLU A 89 2.84 6.54 -15.22
C GLU A 89 1.73 5.63 -14.72
N THR A 90 2.00 4.93 -13.62
CA THR A 90 0.97 4.12 -12.95
C THR A 90 0.02 5.00 -12.16
N MET A 91 -1.26 4.92 -12.49
CA MET A 91 -2.31 5.56 -11.69
C MET A 91 -3.27 4.53 -11.13
N ALA A 92 -3.81 4.82 -9.94
CA ALA A 92 -4.87 4.04 -9.35
C ALA A 92 -6.15 4.86 -9.33
N PHE A 93 -7.25 4.29 -9.79
CA PHE A 93 -8.55 4.96 -9.83
C PHE A 93 -9.68 3.96 -9.59
N ARG A 94 -10.88 4.48 -9.34
CA ARG A 94 -12.10 3.71 -9.16
C ARG A 94 -13.16 4.28 -10.08
N THR A 95 -13.87 3.40 -10.79
CA THR A 95 -14.96 3.75 -11.72
C THR A 95 -16.31 3.84 -11.01
N TRP A 96 -17.29 4.46 -11.66
CA TRP A 96 -18.69 4.46 -11.24
C TRP A 96 -19.42 3.22 -11.72
N SER A 97 -19.19 2.79 -12.97
CA SER A 97 -19.86 1.63 -13.58
C SER A 97 -19.70 0.36 -12.77
N ASP A 98 -18.45 -0.03 -12.50
CA ASP A 98 -18.13 -1.35 -11.96
C ASP A 98 -17.80 -1.25 -10.46
N GLY A 99 -17.51 -0.04 -10.00
CA GLY A 99 -17.06 0.22 -8.64
C GLY A 99 -15.73 -0.45 -8.30
N GLN A 100 -15.00 -1.01 -9.28
CA GLN A 100 -13.72 -1.69 -9.07
C GLN A 100 -12.56 -0.70 -9.04
N LYS A 101 -11.45 -1.11 -8.41
CA LYS A 101 -10.23 -0.30 -8.31
C LYS A 101 -9.20 -0.83 -9.31
N TYR A 102 -8.84 0.02 -10.27
CA TYR A 102 -7.80 -0.26 -11.26
C TYR A 102 -6.48 0.36 -10.81
N ARG A 103 -5.36 -0.32 -11.07
CA ARG A 103 -4.01 0.20 -10.82
C ARG A 103 -3.08 -0.25 -11.94
N TYR A 104 -3.02 0.54 -13.00
CA TYR A 104 -2.31 0.20 -14.23
C TYR A 104 -1.58 1.43 -14.77
N PRO A 105 -0.54 1.24 -15.61
CA PRO A 105 0.09 2.34 -16.31
C PRO A 105 -0.89 2.98 -17.31
N LEU A 106 -0.88 4.30 -17.35
CA LEU A 106 -1.63 5.09 -18.31
C LEU A 106 -0.97 4.93 -19.68
N MET A 107 -1.71 4.50 -20.70
CA MET A 107 -1.14 4.26 -22.03
C MET A 107 -1.31 5.48 -22.93
N SER A 108 -2.51 6.05 -22.98
CA SER A 108 -2.80 7.26 -23.75
C SER A 108 -3.97 8.04 -23.15
N VAL A 109 -4.05 9.33 -23.49
CA VAL A 109 -5.08 10.24 -22.98
C VAL A 109 -5.75 10.92 -24.18
N SER A 110 -7.06 10.79 -24.30
CA SER A 110 -7.92 11.51 -25.24
C SER A 110 -8.66 12.63 -24.50
N ASP A 111 -9.46 13.44 -25.19
CA ASP A 111 -10.14 14.61 -24.59
C ASP A 111 -11.23 14.20 -23.60
N THR A 112 -11.91 13.09 -23.86
CA THR A 112 -13.06 12.59 -23.05
C THR A 112 -12.81 11.24 -22.40
N ALA A 113 -11.74 10.54 -22.78
CA ALA A 113 -11.39 9.21 -22.30
C ALA A 113 -9.88 9.06 -22.11
N PHE A 114 -9.47 8.07 -21.34
CA PHE A 114 -8.07 7.65 -21.27
C PHE A 114 -8.00 6.13 -21.35
N THR A 115 -6.82 5.64 -21.72
CA THR A 115 -6.58 4.22 -21.97
C THR A 115 -5.51 3.74 -21.00
N ILE A 116 -5.74 2.60 -20.37
CA ILE A 116 -4.76 1.94 -19.49
C ILE A 116 -4.27 0.65 -20.12
N ALA A 117 -3.05 0.24 -19.78
CA ALA A 117 -2.55 -1.07 -20.16
C ALA A 117 -2.97 -2.09 -19.09
N PHE A 118 -4.11 -2.75 -19.31
CA PHE A 118 -4.63 -3.79 -18.44
C PHE A 118 -3.89 -5.10 -18.72
N GLN A 119 -3.23 -5.68 -17.72
CA GLN A 119 -2.57 -6.98 -17.89
C GLN A 119 -3.58 -8.08 -17.58
N ASN A 120 -3.90 -8.90 -18.59
CA ASN A 120 -4.78 -10.04 -18.45
C ASN A 120 -3.97 -11.25 -17.96
N GLU A 121 -4.39 -11.87 -16.85
CA GLU A 121 -3.71 -13.02 -16.24
C GLU A 121 -3.68 -14.25 -17.15
N LEU A 122 -4.64 -14.36 -18.09
CA LEU A 122 -4.73 -15.54 -18.97
C LEU A 122 -3.73 -15.50 -20.14
N TYR A 123 -3.43 -14.31 -20.66
CA TYR A 123 -2.67 -14.16 -21.91
C TYR A 123 -1.29 -13.52 -21.72
N ASP A 124 -0.95 -13.10 -20.49
CA ASP A 124 0.26 -12.34 -20.13
C ASP A 124 0.57 -11.16 -21.08
N GLN A 125 -0.46 -10.64 -21.73
CA GLN A 125 -0.38 -9.57 -22.70
C GLN A 125 -1.15 -8.36 -22.17
N ALA A 126 -0.55 -7.18 -22.35
CA ALA A 126 -1.17 -5.91 -22.01
C ALA A 126 -2.24 -5.56 -23.05
N GLN A 127 -3.49 -5.51 -22.62
CA GLN A 127 -4.62 -5.10 -23.43
C GLN A 127 -5.00 -3.65 -23.15
N PRO A 128 -5.23 -2.83 -24.19
CA PRO A 128 -5.64 -1.45 -24.02
C PRO A 128 -7.11 -1.38 -23.58
N LEU A 129 -7.36 -0.84 -22.39
CA LEU A 129 -8.71 -0.65 -21.87
C LEU A 129 -9.03 0.84 -21.71
N GLY A 130 -10.04 1.31 -22.43
CA GLY A 130 -10.49 2.70 -22.42
C GLY A 130 -11.54 2.98 -21.35
N PHE A 131 -11.38 4.10 -20.65
CA PHE A 131 -12.32 4.60 -19.66
C PHE A 131 -12.68 6.05 -19.94
N PRO A 132 -13.99 6.40 -19.95
CA PRO A 132 -14.40 7.79 -20.06
C PRO A 132 -14.05 8.54 -18.77
N LEU A 133 -13.62 9.80 -18.90
CA LEU A 133 -13.26 10.64 -17.75
C LEU A 133 -14.43 10.84 -16.78
N ALA A 134 -15.65 10.89 -17.32
CA ALA A 134 -16.89 11.07 -16.53
C ALA A 134 -17.18 9.88 -15.60
N ASP A 135 -16.71 8.68 -15.95
CA ASP A 135 -16.92 7.47 -15.14
C ASP A 135 -15.90 7.35 -14.00
N VAL A 136 -14.86 8.19 -13.96
CA VAL A 136 -13.88 8.15 -12.86
C VAL A 136 -14.49 8.74 -11.58
N ARG A 137 -14.73 7.88 -10.60
CA ARG A 137 -15.25 8.25 -9.29
C ARG A 137 -14.20 8.77 -8.33
N LYS A 138 -13.05 8.09 -8.25
CA LYS A 138 -11.97 8.44 -7.30
C LYS A 138 -10.62 8.20 -7.93
N VAL A 139 -9.67 9.09 -7.68
CA VAL A 139 -8.26 8.93 -8.02
C VAL A 139 -7.45 8.75 -6.74
N TYR A 140 -6.59 7.74 -6.73
CA TYR A 140 -5.69 7.41 -5.64
C TYR A 140 -4.29 7.86 -6.03
N LEU A 141 -3.86 8.99 -5.47
CA LEU A 141 -2.51 9.48 -5.69
C LEU A 141 -1.60 8.94 -4.60
N ARG A 142 -0.56 8.21 -5.00
CA ARG A 142 0.42 7.66 -4.06
C ARG A 142 1.45 8.75 -3.78
N ARG A 143 1.40 9.36 -2.60
CA ARG A 143 2.48 10.25 -2.14
C ARG A 143 3.45 9.42 -1.31
N GLN A 144 4.54 8.99 -1.93
CA GLN A 144 5.61 8.32 -1.19
C GLN A 144 6.47 9.38 -0.51
N ILE A 145 6.15 9.68 0.75
CA ILE A 145 7.10 10.36 1.63
C ILE A 145 7.77 9.24 2.42
N PRO A 146 9.05 8.93 2.17
CA PRO A 146 9.68 7.70 2.67
C PRO A 146 9.59 7.57 4.19
N PHE A 147 9.85 8.66 4.93
CA PHE A 147 9.76 8.66 6.39
C PHE A 147 8.33 8.45 6.91
N VAL A 148 7.32 9.08 6.30
CA VAL A 148 5.92 8.95 6.75
C VAL A 148 5.39 7.54 6.49
N ASN A 149 5.73 6.97 5.34
CA ASN A 149 5.33 5.61 5.00
C ASN A 149 5.92 4.59 5.97
N GLN A 150 7.22 4.72 6.30
CA GLN A 150 7.86 3.81 7.25
C GLN A 150 7.30 4.00 8.67
N ALA A 151 7.15 5.25 9.12
CA ALA A 151 6.56 5.57 10.43
C ALA A 151 5.14 5.03 10.60
N ALA A 152 4.34 5.01 9.52
CA ALA A 152 2.99 4.44 9.53
C ALA A 152 2.95 2.95 9.95
N TYR A 153 4.03 2.20 9.68
CA TYR A 153 4.14 0.78 10.05
C TYR A 153 4.98 0.58 11.32
N LEU A 154 6.06 1.35 11.49
CA LEU A 154 6.96 1.22 12.64
C LEU A 154 6.33 1.71 13.95
N LEU A 155 5.56 2.81 13.93
CA LEU A 155 4.98 3.35 15.17
C LEU A 155 3.96 2.39 15.79
N PRO A 156 2.97 1.82 15.05
CA PRO A 156 2.06 0.84 15.65
C PRO A 156 2.79 -0.42 16.10
N ALA A 157 3.79 -0.89 15.35
CA ALA A 157 4.60 -2.04 15.75
C ALA A 157 5.34 -1.78 17.07
N ALA A 158 5.99 -0.63 17.20
CA ALA A 158 6.65 -0.21 18.44
C ALA A 158 5.66 -0.09 19.61
N GLY A 159 4.47 0.48 19.37
CA GLY A 159 3.41 0.56 20.38
C GLY A 159 2.93 -0.82 20.85
N ILE A 160 2.75 -1.78 19.94
CA ILE A 160 2.38 -3.16 20.27
C ILE A 160 3.51 -3.84 21.06
N ILE A 161 4.76 -3.73 20.61
CA ILE A 161 5.93 -4.30 21.31
C ILE A 161 6.01 -3.74 22.73
N PHE A 162 5.76 -2.44 22.89
CA PHE A 162 5.78 -1.79 24.19
C PHE A 162 4.68 -2.29 25.13
N LEU A 163 3.46 -2.53 24.62
CA LEU A 163 2.37 -3.15 25.39
C LEU A 163 2.70 -4.60 25.79
N VAL A 164 3.30 -5.37 24.88
CA VAL A 164 3.71 -6.76 25.17
C VAL A 164 4.84 -6.78 26.20
N ALA A 165 5.80 -5.87 26.11
CA ALA A 165 6.89 -5.75 27.08
C ALA A 165 6.35 -5.40 28.48
N ASP A 166 5.35 -4.53 28.57
CA ASP A 166 4.68 -4.22 29.84
C ASP A 166 3.90 -5.43 30.37
N PHE A 167 3.26 -6.20 29.49
CA PHE A 167 2.51 -7.40 29.87
C PHE A 167 3.41 -8.52 30.44
N VAL A 168 4.63 -8.67 29.94
CA VAL A 168 5.60 -9.67 30.40
C VAL A 168 6.35 -9.20 31.66
N ASN A 169 6.27 -7.92 32.02
CA ASN A 169 6.92 -7.40 33.21
C ASN A 169 6.29 -8.00 34.47
N PRO A 170 7.06 -8.66 35.36
CA PRO A 170 6.52 -9.26 36.58
C PRO A 170 5.86 -8.25 37.53
N ARG A 171 6.16 -6.95 37.38
CA ARG A 171 5.46 -5.87 38.11
C ARG A 171 4.03 -5.64 37.67
N ALA A 172 3.61 -6.14 36.51
CA ALA A 172 2.25 -6.02 35.99
C ALA A 172 1.25 -7.00 36.63
N LEU A 173 1.74 -7.96 37.44
CA LEU A 173 0.92 -8.81 38.28
C LEU A 173 0.69 -8.11 39.62
N ASP A 174 -0.51 -7.57 39.81
CA ASP A 174 -0.98 -7.29 41.16
C ASP A 174 -0.95 -8.61 41.95
N GLY A 175 -0.61 -8.56 43.24
CA GLY A 175 -0.51 -9.73 44.12
C GLY A 175 -1.77 -10.62 44.20
N GLY A 176 -2.85 -10.28 43.48
CA GLY A 176 -4.06 -11.09 43.25
C GLY A 176 -4.19 -11.69 41.84
N GLY A 177 -3.13 -11.74 41.02
CA GLY A 177 -3.12 -12.45 39.73
C GLY A 177 -3.85 -11.74 38.57
N ARG A 178 -4.17 -10.44 38.72
CA ARG A 178 -4.81 -9.64 37.67
C ARG A 178 -3.78 -8.81 36.94
N PHE A 179 -3.81 -8.86 35.61
CA PHE A 179 -2.99 -8.00 34.76
C PHE A 179 -3.57 -6.58 34.76
N ILE A 180 -2.82 -5.64 35.31
CA ILE A 180 -3.16 -4.22 35.25
C ILE A 180 -2.12 -3.52 34.38
N PHE A 181 -2.56 -2.96 33.26
CA PHE A 181 -1.71 -2.10 32.46
C PHE A 181 -1.39 -0.83 33.23
N GLU A 182 -0.10 -0.54 33.42
CA GLU A 182 0.31 0.71 34.03
C GLU A 182 -0.08 1.86 33.10
N LYS A 183 -0.73 2.90 33.64
CA LYS A 183 -1.08 4.10 32.86
C LYS A 183 0.15 4.73 32.19
N LYS A 184 1.31 4.62 32.85
CA LYS A 184 2.60 5.10 32.34
C LYS A 184 3.03 4.37 31.07
N ALA A 185 2.66 3.10 30.91
CA ALA A 185 3.00 2.34 29.73
C ALA A 185 1.93 2.46 28.62
N LEU A 186 0.66 2.58 29.03
CA LEU A 186 -0.47 2.70 28.11
C LEU A 186 -0.44 3.99 27.29
N ILE A 187 -0.07 5.12 27.91
CA ILE A 187 -0.03 6.44 27.24
C ILE A 187 0.94 6.46 26.05
N PRO A 188 2.24 6.13 26.21
CA PRO A 188 3.19 6.14 25.09
C PRO A 188 2.83 5.11 24.02
N ALA A 189 2.40 3.90 24.39
CA ALA A 189 1.94 2.91 23.42
C ALA A 189 0.75 3.42 22.59
N GLY A 190 -0.26 4.01 23.25
CA GLY A 190 -1.42 4.58 22.59
C GLY A 190 -1.04 5.71 21.62
N LEU A 191 -0.12 6.59 22.02
CA LEU A 191 0.40 7.66 21.16
C LEU A 191 1.12 7.13 19.93
N LEU A 192 1.92 6.07 20.08
CA LEU A 192 2.61 5.44 18.96
C LEU A 192 1.60 4.83 17.95
N ILE A 193 0.61 4.09 18.43
CA ILE A 193 -0.42 3.48 17.58
C ILE A 193 -1.22 4.58 16.85
N LEU A 194 -1.68 5.60 17.58
CA LEU A 194 -2.42 6.72 16.99
C LEU A 194 -1.58 7.51 15.99
N GLY A 195 -0.32 7.80 16.33
CA GLY A 195 0.63 8.47 15.45
C GLY A 195 0.83 7.71 14.14
N GLY A 196 1.01 6.39 14.23
CA GLY A 196 1.08 5.51 13.06
C GLY A 196 -0.17 5.56 12.19
N GLY A 197 -1.35 5.55 12.81
CA GLY A 197 -2.63 5.70 12.11
C GLY A 197 -2.77 7.03 11.36
N VAL A 198 -2.30 8.13 11.96
CA VAL A 198 -2.27 9.45 11.32
C VAL A 198 -1.29 9.46 10.15
N CYS A 199 -0.08 8.92 10.32
CA CYS A 199 0.90 8.77 9.25
C CYS A 199 0.33 7.95 8.08
N TYR A 200 -0.32 6.82 8.36
CA TYR A 200 -0.96 5.97 7.34
C TYR A 200 -2.01 6.76 6.53
N LYS A 201 -2.88 7.51 7.20
CA LYS A 201 -3.91 8.33 6.53
C LYS A 201 -3.30 9.44 5.67
N LEU A 202 -2.16 10.00 6.07
CA LEU A 202 -1.44 11.00 5.30
C LEU A 202 -0.77 10.42 4.05
N SER A 203 -0.26 9.19 4.14
CA SER A 203 0.37 8.46 3.04
C SER A 203 -0.61 8.02 1.95
N TYR A 204 -1.78 7.52 2.33
CA TYR A 204 -2.78 6.96 1.42
C TYR A 204 -3.95 7.91 1.18
N ARG A 205 -3.68 9.06 0.57
CA ARG A 205 -4.73 10.03 0.23
C ARG A 205 -5.57 9.58 -0.96
N LYS A 206 -6.89 9.67 -0.79
CA LYS A 206 -7.90 9.34 -1.79
C LYS A 206 -8.61 10.63 -2.19
N TYR A 207 -8.74 10.89 -3.48
CA TYR A 207 -9.39 12.09 -4.00
C TYR A 207 -10.67 11.70 -4.74
N PRO A 208 -11.86 11.93 -4.16
CA PRO A 208 -13.11 11.74 -4.89
C PRO A 208 -13.23 12.83 -5.95
N ILE A 209 -13.58 12.44 -7.17
CA ILE A 209 -13.90 13.37 -8.26
C ILE A 209 -15.30 13.90 -8.00
N ASN A 210 -15.40 15.21 -7.83
CA ASN A 210 -16.65 15.92 -7.53
C ASN A 210 -16.53 17.39 -7.99
N SER A 211 -17.46 18.26 -7.59
CA SER A 211 -17.40 19.69 -7.96
C SER A 211 -16.11 20.40 -7.49
N ARG A 212 -15.50 19.94 -6.39
CA ARG A 212 -14.28 20.52 -5.78
C ARG A 212 -12.98 19.93 -6.34
N ASN A 213 -12.98 18.64 -6.69
CA ASN A 213 -11.82 17.98 -7.31
C ASN A 213 -12.19 17.53 -8.72
N ARG A 214 -11.56 18.13 -9.73
CA ARG A 214 -11.88 17.87 -11.13
C ARG A 214 -10.76 17.08 -11.79
N LEU A 215 -11.16 16.14 -12.64
CA LEU A 215 -10.26 15.45 -13.55
C LEU A 215 -10.35 16.15 -14.91
N LYS A 216 -9.22 16.57 -15.46
CA LYS A 216 -9.15 17.28 -16.74
C LYS A 216 -8.01 16.75 -17.58
N VAL A 217 -8.10 16.94 -18.89
CA VAL A 217 -7.01 16.68 -19.83
C VAL A 217 -6.37 18.01 -20.21
N LEU A 218 -5.04 18.05 -20.17
CA LEU A 218 -4.25 19.23 -20.50
C LEU A 218 -3.06 18.81 -21.36
N TRP A 219 -2.47 19.80 -22.01
CA TRP A 219 -1.30 19.64 -22.86
C TRP A 219 -0.08 20.23 -22.18
N THR A 220 1.09 19.62 -22.37
CA THR A 220 2.34 20.29 -22.03
C THR A 220 2.69 21.29 -23.12
N LEU A 221 3.09 22.48 -22.69
CA LEU A 221 3.63 23.52 -23.57
C LEU A 221 4.94 23.04 -24.19
#